data_AF-W7C4T7-F1
#
_entry.id   AF-W7C4T7-F1
#
_cell.length_a   1.000
_cell.length_b   1.000
_cell.length_c   1.000
_cell.angle_alpha   90.00
_cell.angle_beta   90.00
_cell.angle_gamma   90.00
#
_symmetry.space_group_name_H-M   'P 1'
#
loop_
_entity.id
_entity.type
_entity.pdbx_description
1 polymer ?
#
loop_
_entity_poly.entity_id
_entity_poly.type
_entity_poly.pdbx_seq_one_letter_code
_entity_poly.pdbx_strand_id
1 'polypeptide(L)'
;AKVTKIGFKEVPNELTFESTRLSGDLSEVLVNRVEPDWKILVTDLRGTNLSTATSEKPDRSDWEIAVSAQPFKDENNKEIPFTTLGVAYVQPSSTTEITDTDEVVIVSHSVENEIPKTHSQIENSWTVDEGLKAIVHNRNDLDSNKKYTAELDLELRQAP
;
A
#
# COMPACT_ATOMS: atom_id res chain seq x y z
N ALA A 1 7.50 -27.78 -3.70
CA ALA A 1 6.98 -26.41 -3.68
C ALA A 1 8.15 -25.46 -3.78
N LYS A 2 8.16 -24.55 -4.78
CA LYS A 2 9.16 -23.47 -4.84
C LYS A 2 8.87 -22.56 -3.64
N VAL A 3 9.73 -22.58 -2.63
CA VAL A 3 9.64 -21.62 -1.52
C VAL A 3 9.91 -20.25 -2.12
N THR A 4 8.93 -19.36 -2.11
CA THR A 4 9.13 -17.96 -2.49
C THR A 4 10.14 -17.37 -1.52
N LYS A 5 11.32 -16.96 -2.04
CA LYS A 5 12.41 -16.46 -1.20
C LYS A 5 12.15 -15.04 -0.69
N ILE A 6 11.27 -14.29 -1.34
CA ILE A 6 10.80 -12.97 -0.91
C ILE A 6 9.28 -13.04 -0.72
N GLY A 7 8.73 -12.37 0.29
CA GLY A 7 7.30 -12.39 0.56
C GLY A 7 6.88 -11.41 1.65
N PHE A 8 5.59 -11.08 1.67
CA PHE A 8 5.00 -10.39 2.80
C PHE A 8 5.08 -11.26 4.06
N LYS A 9 5.56 -10.66 5.14
CA LYS A 9 5.48 -11.23 6.49
C LYS A 9 4.28 -10.67 7.25
N GLU A 10 3.99 -9.39 7.06
CA GLU A 10 2.88 -8.70 7.72
C GLU A 10 2.33 -7.61 6.79
N VAL A 11 1.03 -7.63 6.57
CA VAL A 11 0.24 -6.59 5.91
C VAL A 11 -1.04 -6.44 6.74
N PRO A 12 -1.47 -5.23 7.10
CA PRO A 12 -2.74 -5.03 7.78
C PRO A 12 -3.88 -5.56 6.90
N ASN A 13 -4.76 -6.38 7.48
CA ASN A 13 -5.92 -6.91 6.77
C ASN A 13 -6.98 -5.83 6.49
N GLU A 14 -6.96 -4.76 7.27
CA GLU A 14 -7.93 -3.66 7.23
C GLU A 14 -7.23 -2.36 7.67
N LEU A 15 -7.60 -1.25 7.05
CA LEU A 15 -7.26 0.10 7.52
C LEU A 15 -8.57 0.87 7.73
N THR A 16 -8.78 1.36 8.94
CA THR A 16 -9.95 2.18 9.29
C THR A 16 -9.62 3.67 9.21
N PHE A 17 -10.60 4.45 8.79
CA PHE A 17 -10.48 5.90 8.58
C PHE A 17 -11.38 6.68 9.53
N GLU A 18 -10.93 7.87 9.92
CA GLU A 18 -11.64 8.76 10.83
C GLU A 18 -12.97 9.23 10.24
N SER A 19 -13.98 9.37 11.09
CA SER A 19 -15.23 10.02 10.71
C SER A 19 -14.99 11.51 10.44
N THR A 20 -15.03 11.90 9.16
CA THR A 20 -14.80 13.29 8.75
C THR A 20 -16.10 13.95 8.31
N ARG A 21 -16.37 15.15 8.85
CA ARG A 21 -17.52 15.96 8.42
C ARG A 21 -17.21 16.66 7.10
N LEU A 22 -17.91 16.26 6.04
CA LEU A 22 -17.78 16.87 4.72
C LEU A 22 -18.62 18.17 4.69
N SER A 23 -17.99 19.35 4.73
CA SER A 23 -18.66 20.66 4.65
C SER A 23 -18.86 21.14 3.21
N GLY A 24 -19.64 22.22 3.03
CA GLY A 24 -20.32 22.66 1.80
C GLY A 24 -19.55 22.59 0.48
N ASP A 25 -18.26 22.96 0.52
CA ASP A 25 -17.54 23.47 -0.64
C ASP A 25 -16.16 22.82 -0.85
N LEU A 26 -15.86 21.73 -0.15
CA LEU A 26 -14.57 21.05 -0.26
C LEU A 26 -14.68 19.83 -1.20
N SER A 27 -14.19 20.00 -2.43
CA SER A 27 -13.72 18.87 -3.25
C SER A 27 -12.32 18.45 -2.76
N GLU A 28 -11.98 17.17 -2.90
CA GLU A 28 -10.67 16.59 -2.53
C GLU A 28 -10.34 16.61 -1.03
N VAL A 29 -11.25 16.08 -0.20
CA VAL A 29 -10.98 15.91 1.23
C VAL A 29 -10.27 14.59 1.48
N LEU A 30 -9.05 14.65 2.00
CA LEU A 30 -8.34 13.48 2.52
C LEU A 30 -8.85 13.12 3.91
N VAL A 31 -9.17 11.85 4.11
CA VAL A 31 -9.60 11.30 5.39
C VAL A 31 -8.45 10.52 6.00
N ASN A 32 -8.06 10.89 7.22
CA ASN A 32 -6.96 10.25 7.94
C ASN A 32 -7.37 8.86 8.46
N ARG A 33 -6.37 8.02 8.72
CA ARG A 33 -6.58 6.73 9.40
C ARG A 33 -6.87 6.94 10.88
N VAL A 34 -7.62 6.03 11.47
CA VAL A 34 -7.82 5.95 12.94
C VAL A 34 -6.53 5.50 13.62
N GLU A 35 -5.87 4.50 13.04
CA GLU A 35 -4.60 3.98 13.55
C GLU A 35 -3.43 4.80 12.95
N PRO A 36 -2.71 5.59 13.77
CA PRO A 36 -1.44 6.15 13.34
C PRO A 36 -0.42 5.01 13.22
N ASP A 37 0.43 5.05 12.20
CA ASP A 37 1.61 4.18 12.06
C ASP A 37 1.35 2.73 11.61
N TRP A 38 0.54 2.56 10.56
CA TRP A 38 0.49 1.28 9.84
C TRP A 38 1.82 1.01 9.11
N LYS A 39 2.08 -0.28 8.85
CA LYS A 39 3.31 -0.74 8.23
C LYS A 39 3.11 -2.00 7.42
N ILE A 40 4.03 -2.23 6.48
CA ILE A 40 4.20 -3.49 5.77
C ILE A 40 5.56 -4.06 6.12
N LEU A 41 5.60 -5.35 6.46
CA LEU A 41 6.82 -6.08 6.71
C LEU A 41 7.06 -7.07 5.58
N VAL A 42 8.18 -6.90 4.87
CA VAL A 42 8.64 -7.83 3.84
C VAL A 42 9.77 -8.68 4.41
N THR A 43 9.74 -9.97 4.09
CA THR A 43 10.89 -10.86 4.30
C THR A 43 11.56 -11.14 2.96
N ASP A 44 12.86 -10.88 2.87
CA ASP A 44 13.72 -11.27 1.74
C ASP A 44 14.82 -12.23 2.22
N LEU A 45 14.65 -13.52 1.91
CA LEU A 45 15.61 -14.59 2.20
C LEU A 45 16.56 -14.85 1.02
N ARG A 46 16.49 -14.10 -0.08
CA ARG A 46 17.41 -14.26 -1.21
C ARG A 46 18.84 -13.97 -0.71
N GLY A 47 19.76 -14.91 -0.94
CA GLY A 47 21.16 -14.79 -0.50
C GLY A 47 21.46 -15.19 0.96
N THR A 48 20.45 -15.58 1.76
CA THR A 48 20.68 -16.13 3.11
C THR A 48 21.36 -17.50 3.12
N ASN A 49 21.23 -18.25 2.01
CA ASN A 49 21.89 -19.53 1.78
C ASN A 49 23.06 -19.34 0.80
N LEU A 50 24.30 -19.27 1.29
CA LEU A 50 25.49 -19.51 0.47
C LEU A 50 25.79 -21.01 0.50
N SER A 51 25.79 -21.67 -0.67
CA SER A 51 26.56 -22.90 -0.80
C SER A 51 28.03 -22.53 -0.66
N THR A 52 28.83 -23.39 -0.04
CA THR A 52 30.25 -23.18 0.31
C THR A 52 31.20 -23.09 -0.89
N ALA A 53 30.69 -22.87 -2.11
CA ALA A 53 31.48 -22.73 -3.31
C ALA A 53 31.69 -21.24 -3.63
N THR A 54 32.95 -20.83 -3.57
CA THR A 54 33.51 -19.58 -4.10
C THR A 54 32.83 -19.13 -5.40
N SER A 55 32.43 -17.86 -5.44
CA SER A 55 31.91 -17.13 -6.61
C SER A 55 30.48 -17.45 -7.05
N GLU A 56 29.54 -16.65 -6.55
CA GLU A 56 28.58 -15.87 -7.37
C GLU A 56 27.83 -14.95 -6.38
N LYS A 57 27.77 -13.64 -6.64
CA LYS A 57 26.88 -12.73 -5.89
C LYS A 57 25.49 -13.38 -5.91
N PRO A 58 24.80 -13.54 -4.77
CA PRO A 58 23.44 -14.04 -4.80
C PRO A 58 22.63 -13.17 -5.76
N ASP A 59 21.93 -13.79 -6.70
CA ASP A 59 21.01 -13.15 -7.63
C ASP A 59 19.88 -12.47 -6.84
N ARG A 60 20.13 -11.23 -6.43
CA ARG A 60 19.20 -10.36 -5.72
C ARG A 60 18.93 -9.17 -6.62
N SER A 61 17.74 -9.14 -7.18
CA SER A 61 17.18 -7.96 -7.82
C SER A 61 16.55 -7.06 -6.75
N ASP A 62 16.53 -5.77 -7.04
CA ASP A 62 15.70 -4.81 -6.34
C ASP A 62 14.22 -5.27 -6.37
N TRP A 63 13.41 -4.72 -5.48
CA TRP A 63 12.00 -5.08 -5.40
C TRP A 63 11.14 -3.87 -5.05
N GLU A 64 9.88 -3.97 -5.40
CA GLU A 64 8.88 -2.95 -5.13
C GLU A 64 7.54 -3.56 -4.71
N ILE A 65 6.74 -2.74 -4.01
CA ILE A 65 5.33 -3.04 -3.73
C ILE A 65 4.49 -2.09 -4.55
N ALA A 66 3.72 -2.64 -5.48
CA ALA A 66 2.69 -1.93 -6.22
C ALA A 66 1.32 -2.17 -5.59
N VAL A 67 0.44 -1.16 -5.66
CA VAL A 67 -0.94 -1.25 -5.18
C VAL A 67 -1.90 -0.82 -6.27
N SER A 68 -3.01 -1.53 -6.39
CA SER A 68 -4.21 -1.10 -7.11
C SER A 68 -5.42 -1.17 -6.17
N ALA A 69 -6.51 -0.49 -6.53
CA ALA A 69 -7.69 -0.38 -5.70
C ALA A 69 -8.95 -0.69 -6.50
N GLN A 70 -9.85 -1.48 -5.93
CA GLN A 70 -11.21 -1.59 -6.46
C GLN A 70 -12.04 -0.36 -6.05
N PRO A 71 -13.09 -0.02 -6.79
CA PRO A 71 -14.04 1.01 -6.37
C PRO A 71 -14.59 0.73 -4.97
N PHE A 72 -14.82 1.79 -4.18
CA PHE A 72 -15.51 1.65 -2.90
C PHE A 72 -16.90 1.06 -3.10
N LYS A 73 -17.36 0.31 -2.10
CA LYS A 73 -18.73 -0.22 -2.03
C LYS A 73 -19.39 0.23 -0.74
N ASP A 74 -20.68 0.52 -0.81
CA ASP A 74 -21.48 0.71 0.40
C ASP A 74 -21.86 -0.64 1.04
N GLU A 75 -22.50 -0.60 2.20
CA GLU A 75 -22.96 -1.80 2.93
C GLU A 75 -23.96 -2.69 2.17
N ASN A 76 -24.54 -2.21 1.07
CA ASN A 76 -25.42 -2.97 0.19
C ASN A 76 -24.68 -3.49 -1.07
N ASN A 77 -23.35 -3.45 -1.07
CA ASN A 77 -22.48 -3.76 -2.21
C ASN A 77 -22.70 -2.86 -3.44
N LYS A 78 -23.27 -1.65 -3.26
CA LYS A 78 -23.35 -0.69 -4.36
C LYS A 78 -21.98 -0.04 -4.55
N GLU A 79 -21.43 -0.17 -5.74
CA GLU A 79 -20.19 0.49 -6.13
C GLU A 79 -20.33 2.02 -6.16
N ILE A 80 -19.26 2.68 -5.72
CA ILE A 80 -19.08 4.12 -5.66
C ILE A 80 -17.96 4.47 -6.64
N PRO A 81 -18.23 5.32 -7.64
CA PRO A 81 -17.21 5.69 -8.63
C PRO A 81 -15.99 6.36 -7.99
N PHE A 82 -14.80 6.17 -8.58
CA PHE A 82 -13.59 6.87 -8.17
C PHE A 82 -13.73 8.39 -8.19
N THR A 83 -14.54 8.95 -9.10
CA THR A 83 -14.86 10.39 -9.16
C THR A 83 -15.69 10.89 -7.96
N THR A 84 -16.13 9.99 -7.08
CA THR A 84 -16.89 10.29 -5.87
C THR A 84 -16.05 10.01 -4.63
N LEU A 85 -15.45 8.82 -4.55
CA LEU A 85 -14.63 8.36 -3.43
C LEU A 85 -13.56 7.39 -3.94
N GLY A 86 -12.32 7.63 -3.55
CA GLY A 86 -11.18 6.81 -3.97
C GLY A 86 -10.17 6.58 -2.86
N VAL A 87 -9.09 5.87 -3.20
CA VAL A 87 -7.92 5.70 -2.34
C VAL A 87 -6.78 6.51 -2.95
N ALA A 88 -6.03 7.21 -2.11
CA ALA A 88 -4.85 7.96 -2.52
C ALA A 88 -3.63 7.52 -1.70
N TYR A 89 -2.48 7.47 -2.35
CA TYR A 89 -1.18 7.37 -1.72
C TYR A 89 -0.61 8.77 -1.49
N VAL A 90 -0.39 9.13 -0.23
CA VAL A 90 0.10 10.44 0.19
C VAL A 90 1.56 10.34 0.65
N GLN A 91 2.40 11.18 0.07
CA GLN A 91 3.81 11.38 0.42
C GLN A 91 4.02 12.86 0.76
N PRO A 92 5.15 13.24 1.41
CA PRO A 92 5.43 14.63 1.81
C PRO A 92 5.27 15.70 0.72
N SER A 93 5.42 15.32 -0.55
CA SER A 93 5.37 16.25 -1.69
C SER A 93 4.37 15.88 -2.78
N SER A 94 3.61 14.79 -2.62
CA SER A 94 2.72 14.29 -3.66
C SER A 94 1.56 13.49 -3.10
N THR A 95 0.41 13.62 -3.76
CA THR A 95 -0.75 12.75 -3.59
C THR A 95 -1.03 12.10 -4.94
N THR A 96 -1.12 10.77 -4.96
CA THR A 96 -1.40 9.99 -6.16
C THR A 96 -2.62 9.13 -5.92
N GLU A 97 -3.66 9.28 -6.74
CA GLU A 97 -4.83 8.41 -6.67
C GLU A 97 -4.50 7.01 -7.18
N ILE A 98 -5.12 6.02 -6.55
CA ILE A 98 -4.98 4.60 -6.87
C ILE A 98 -6.31 4.15 -7.46
N THR A 99 -6.26 3.55 -8.65
CA THR A 99 -7.43 3.03 -9.37
C THR A 99 -7.27 1.53 -9.62
N ASP A 100 -8.24 0.93 -10.30
CA ASP A 100 -8.22 -0.46 -10.73
C ASP A 100 -7.38 -0.67 -12.01
N THR A 101 -7.07 0.41 -12.73
CA THR A 101 -6.30 0.37 -13.99
C THR A 101 -4.85 0.78 -13.83
N ASP A 102 -4.54 1.61 -12.84
CA ASP A 102 -3.21 2.19 -12.66
C ASP A 102 -2.61 1.74 -11.32
N GLU A 103 -1.58 0.90 -11.43
CA GLU A 103 -0.80 0.48 -10.27
C GLU A 103 0.12 1.60 -9.80
N VAL A 104 0.12 1.83 -8.49
CA VAL A 104 0.97 2.83 -7.84
C VAL A 104 2.04 2.12 -7.01
N VAL A 105 3.32 2.43 -7.27
CA VAL A 105 4.42 1.92 -6.44
C VAL A 105 4.45 2.70 -5.13
N ILE A 106 4.21 1.99 -4.02
CA ILE A 106 4.19 2.58 -2.68
C ILE A 106 5.48 2.32 -1.89
N VAL A 107 6.25 1.31 -2.30
CA VAL A 107 7.57 0.99 -1.74
C VAL A 107 8.50 0.58 -2.87
N SER A 108 9.72 1.10 -2.87
CA SER A 108 10.83 0.61 -3.68
C SER A 108 12.03 0.36 -2.77
N HIS A 109 12.72 -0.75 -2.99
CA HIS A 109 13.83 -1.17 -2.12
C HIS A 109 15.00 -1.68 -2.94
N SER A 110 16.16 -1.04 -2.76
CA SER A 110 17.40 -1.45 -3.41
C SER A 110 18.25 -2.33 -2.50
N VAL A 111 18.81 -3.39 -3.08
CA VAL A 111 19.61 -4.40 -2.36
C VAL A 111 21.12 -4.23 -2.59
N GLU A 112 21.56 -3.20 -3.32
CA GLU A 112 22.94 -3.00 -3.78
C GLU A 112 23.99 -3.10 -2.64
N ASN A 113 23.64 -2.59 -1.45
CA ASN A 113 24.55 -2.48 -0.31
C ASN A 113 24.19 -3.41 0.87
N GLU A 114 23.25 -4.33 0.69
CA GLU A 114 22.80 -5.21 1.76
C GLU A 114 23.65 -6.48 1.90
N ILE A 115 23.93 -6.86 3.15
CA ILE A 115 24.52 -8.17 3.46
C ILE A 115 23.38 -9.15 3.82
N PRO A 116 23.17 -10.23 3.04
CA PRO A 116 21.96 -11.06 3.11
C PRO A 116 21.61 -11.66 4.47
N LYS A 117 22.61 -11.93 5.34
CA LYS A 117 22.37 -12.47 6.68
C LYS A 117 21.85 -11.44 7.69
N THR A 118 22.14 -10.17 7.45
CA THR A 118 21.86 -9.09 8.41
C THR A 118 20.54 -8.40 8.16
N HIS A 119 20.01 -8.44 6.93
CA HIS A 119 18.84 -7.69 6.51
C HIS A 119 17.87 -8.57 5.71
N SER A 120 17.14 -9.43 6.43
CA SER A 120 16.11 -10.28 5.82
C SER A 120 14.70 -9.78 6.07
N GLN A 121 14.51 -8.78 6.94
CA GLN A 121 13.23 -8.17 7.23
C GLN A 121 13.33 -6.67 6.98
N ILE A 122 12.45 -6.16 6.12
CA ILE A 122 12.37 -4.77 5.74
C ILE A 122 11.00 -4.26 6.18
N GLU A 123 10.99 -3.29 7.08
CA GLU A 123 9.79 -2.61 7.56
C GLU A 123 9.60 -1.30 6.79
N ASN A 124 8.42 -1.10 6.23
CA ASN A 124 8.00 0.16 5.61
C ASN A 124 6.81 0.68 6.41
N SER A 125 6.97 1.82 7.07
CA SER A 125 5.95 2.42 7.93
C SER A 125 5.61 3.83 7.47
N TRP A 126 4.37 4.24 7.72
CA TRP A 126 3.87 5.56 7.35
C TRP A 126 3.23 6.24 8.54
N THR A 127 3.59 7.52 8.73
CA THR A 127 2.95 8.37 9.74
C THR A 127 1.47 8.59 9.41
N VAL A 128 0.68 9.10 10.36
CA VAL A 128 -0.74 9.43 10.15
C VAL A 128 -1.00 10.33 8.94
N ASP A 129 -0.04 11.18 8.58
CA ASP A 129 -0.15 12.13 7.48
C ASP A 129 0.23 11.54 6.11
N GLU A 130 0.90 10.40 6.09
CA GLU A 130 1.42 9.73 4.90
C GLU A 130 0.76 8.38 4.65
N GLY A 131 1.05 7.74 3.53
CA GLY A 131 0.56 6.41 3.20
C GLY A 131 -0.83 6.44 2.56
N LEU A 132 -1.58 5.35 2.73
CA LEU A 132 -2.91 5.19 2.14
C LEU A 132 -3.96 6.03 2.87
N LYS A 133 -4.70 6.84 2.13
CA LYS A 133 -5.83 7.65 2.61
C LYS A 133 -7.07 7.44 1.74
N ALA A 134 -8.25 7.63 2.31
CA ALA A 134 -9.45 7.82 1.51
C ALA A 134 -9.50 9.27 1.02
N ILE A 135 -9.86 9.47 -0.24
CA ILE A 135 -10.04 10.79 -0.85
C ILE A 135 -11.49 10.95 -1.31
N VAL A 136 -12.14 12.02 -0.85
CA VAL A 136 -13.52 12.36 -1.22
C VAL A 136 -13.50 13.44 -2.28
N HIS A 137 -14.07 13.13 -3.45
CA HIS A 137 -14.17 14.04 -4.59
C HIS A 137 -15.54 14.71 -4.67
N ASN A 138 -16.61 13.93 -4.50
CA ASN A 138 -17.98 14.43 -4.56
C ASN A 138 -18.81 13.93 -3.36
N ARG A 139 -18.87 14.74 -2.31
CA ARG A 139 -19.67 14.42 -1.11
C ARG A 139 -21.17 14.24 -1.37
N ASN A 140 -21.72 14.86 -2.42
CA ASN A 140 -23.17 14.87 -2.63
C ASN A 140 -23.71 13.49 -3.05
N ASP A 141 -22.83 12.61 -3.53
CA ASP A 141 -23.15 11.24 -3.91
C ASP A 141 -22.88 10.24 -2.76
N LEU A 142 -22.49 10.74 -1.58
CA LEU A 142 -22.24 9.95 -0.37
C LEU A 142 -23.36 10.17 0.66
N ASP A 143 -23.73 9.09 1.33
CA ASP A 143 -24.69 9.04 2.42
C ASP A 143 -23.92 8.99 3.75
N SER A 144 -24.14 9.99 4.60
CA SER A 144 -23.46 10.12 5.89
C SER A 144 -23.77 9.00 6.88
N ASN A 145 -24.82 8.21 6.64
CA ASN A 145 -25.22 7.10 7.53
C ASN A 145 -24.65 5.74 7.08
N LYS A 146 -23.92 5.69 5.96
CA LYS A 146 -23.40 4.45 5.40
C LYS A 146 -21.91 4.27 5.69
N LYS A 147 -21.51 3.00 5.74
CA LYS A 147 -20.11 2.59 5.70
C LYS A 147 -19.70 2.31 4.26
N TYR A 148 -18.47 2.64 3.95
CA TYR A 148 -17.85 2.43 2.64
C TYR A 148 -16.56 1.64 2.81
N THR A 149 -16.36 0.62 1.97
CA THR A 149 -15.16 -0.23 1.99
C THR A 149 -14.63 -0.43 0.57
N ALA A 150 -13.31 -0.45 0.43
CA ALA A 150 -12.63 -0.79 -0.82
C ALA A 150 -11.65 -1.94 -0.56
N GLU A 151 -11.41 -2.76 -1.58
CA GLU A 151 -10.38 -3.79 -1.57
C GLU A 151 -9.14 -3.27 -2.28
N LEU A 152 -7.96 -3.57 -1.72
CA LEU A 152 -6.67 -3.21 -2.28
C LEU A 152 -5.90 -4.47 -2.62
N ASP A 153 -5.34 -4.50 -3.83
CA ASP A 153 -4.44 -5.56 -4.27
C ASP A 153 -3.00 -5.07 -4.12
N LEU A 154 -2.22 -5.76 -3.29
CA LEU A 154 -0.80 -5.48 -3.09
C LEU A 154 0.05 -6.54 -3.80
N GLU A 155 0.88 -6.10 -4.74
CA GLU A 155 1.81 -6.96 -5.46
C GLU A 155 3.24 -6.67 -5.02
N LEU A 156 3.93 -7.71 -4.53
CA LEU A 156 5.38 -7.68 -4.28
C LEU A 156 6.11 -8.29 -5.48
N ARG A 157 6.90 -7.46 -6.18
CA ARG A 157 7.56 -7.87 -7.43
C ARG A 157 9.02 -7.43 -7.50
N GLN A 158 9.75 -8.06 -8.42
CA GLN A 158 11.13 -7.65 -8.73
C GLN A 158 11.09 -6.32 -9.49
N ALA A 159 11.93 -5.38 -9.07
CA ALA A 159 12.16 -4.12 -9.76
C ALA A 159 13.36 -4.26 -10.72
N PRO A 160 13.38 -3.52 -11.85
CA PRO A 160 14.46 -3.56 -12.84
C PRO A 160 15.84 -3.23 -12.28
#